data_AF-A0A931EAG3-F1
#
_entry.id   AF-A0A931EAG3-F1
#
_cell.length_a   1.000
_cell.length_b   1.000
_cell.length_c   1.000
_cell.angle_alpha   90.00
_cell.angle_beta   90.00
_cell.angle_gamma   90.00
#
_symmetry.space_group_name_H-M   'P 1'
#
loop_
_entity.id
_entity.type
_entity.pdbx_description
1 polymer ?
#
loop_
_entity_poly.entity_id
_entity_poly.type
_entity_poly.pdbx_seq_one_letter_code
_entity_poly.pdbx_strand_id
1 'polypeptide(L)'
;MKKNLIIAGLVTVVIALGSIAYKPVMNVLTEKPVEKSIALNVYRANTYNGDIYNQTSARVHVIVEKVSKRGRSIVFEKTLDAKLLKQYPTADQPIIERIIVPGINDRKEHLEVKYVLTYDTKGSQLEMQSGTVMSKGISTEKLDINI
;
A
#
# COMPACT_ATOMS: atom_id res chain seq x y z
N MET A 1 -40.72 -14.71 -49.68
CA MET A 1 -40.50 -13.33 -49.16
C MET A 1 -40.50 -13.23 -47.63
N LYS A 2 -41.22 -14.07 -46.87
CA LYS A 2 -41.27 -14.02 -45.39
C LYS A 2 -39.98 -14.50 -44.67
N LYS A 3 -39.15 -15.35 -45.30
CA LYS A 3 -37.90 -15.87 -44.71
C LYS A 3 -36.76 -14.83 -44.64
N ASN A 4 -36.73 -13.87 -45.56
CA ASN A 4 -35.68 -12.85 -45.61
C ASN A 4 -35.92 -11.72 -44.59
N LEU A 5 -37.17 -11.53 -44.14
CA LEU A 5 -37.54 -10.57 -43.09
C LEU A 5 -37.12 -11.04 -41.69
N ILE A 6 -37.16 -12.35 -41.43
CA ILE A 6 -36.76 -12.93 -40.14
C ILE A 6 -35.24 -12.84 -39.96
N ILE A 7 -34.47 -13.08 -41.03
CA ILE A 7 -33.00 -12.97 -41.01
C ILE A 7 -32.57 -11.50 -40.79
N ALA A 8 -33.24 -10.55 -41.45
CA ALA A 8 -32.95 -9.13 -41.28
C ALA A 8 -33.24 -8.62 -39.85
N GLY A 9 -34.28 -9.13 -39.18
CA GLY A 9 -34.60 -8.78 -37.79
C GLY A 9 -33.63 -9.38 -36.76
N LEU A 10 -33.05 -10.55 -37.05
CA LEU A 10 -32.09 -11.21 -36.16
C LEU A 10 -30.71 -10.52 -36.17
N VAL A 11 -30.28 -10.01 -37.33
CA VAL A 11 -28.99 -9.32 -37.47
C VAL A 11 -28.99 -7.97 -36.74
N THR A 12 -30.11 -7.23 -36.74
CA THR A 12 -30.23 -5.94 -36.03
C THR A 12 -30.18 -6.08 -34.51
N VAL A 13 -30.75 -7.16 -33.95
CA VAL A 13 -30.72 -7.42 -32.50
C VAL A 13 -29.29 -7.76 -32.02
N VAL A 14 -28.51 -8.50 -32.79
CA VAL A 14 -27.11 -8.85 -32.44
C VAL A 14 -26.19 -7.61 -32.47
N ILE A 15 -26.37 -6.71 -33.45
CA ILE A 15 -25.58 -5.46 -33.52
C ILE A 15 -25.95 -4.52 -32.36
N ALA A 16 -27.24 -4.41 -32.03
CA ALA A 16 -27.70 -3.59 -30.91
C ALA A 16 -27.15 -4.10 -29.55
N LEU A 17 -27.21 -5.41 -29.29
CA LEU A 17 -26.65 -6.00 -28.07
C LEU A 17 -25.12 -5.89 -28.00
N GLY A 18 -24.43 -6.07 -29.13
CA GLY A 18 -22.98 -5.89 -29.21
C GLY A 18 -22.54 -4.47 -28.83
N SER A 19 -23.27 -3.45 -29.32
CA SER A 19 -22.93 -2.05 -29.05
C SER A 19 -23.12 -1.62 -27.58
N ILE A 20 -24.07 -2.23 -26.85
CA ILE A 20 -24.28 -1.98 -25.40
C ILE A 20 -23.18 -2.64 -24.56
N ALA A 21 -22.71 -3.83 -24.95
CA ALA A 21 -21.64 -4.54 -24.26
C ALA A 21 -20.23 -3.95 -24.51
N TYR A 22 -20.02 -3.22 -25.61
CA TYR A 22 -18.70 -2.64 -25.95
C TYR A 22 -18.27 -1.48 -25.03
N LYS A 23 -19.20 -0.62 -24.63
CA LYS A 23 -18.89 0.56 -23.79
C LYS A 23 -18.33 0.21 -22.40
N PRO A 24 -18.88 -0.75 -21.63
CA PRO A 24 -18.31 -1.10 -20.33
C PRO A 24 -16.93 -1.76 -20.46
N VAL A 25 -16.65 -2.50 -21.54
CA VAL A 25 -15.37 -3.21 -21.72
C VAL A 25 -14.20 -2.25 -22.00
N MET A 26 -14.42 -1.21 -22.82
CA MET A 26 -13.36 -0.23 -23.12
C MET A 26 -12.99 0.62 -21.88
N ASN A 27 -13.95 0.95 -21.02
CA ASN A 27 -13.69 1.69 -19.78
C ASN A 27 -12.88 0.90 -18.73
N VAL A 28 -12.77 -0.43 -18.87
CA VAL A 28 -11.93 -1.30 -18.04
C VAL A 28 -10.48 -1.41 -18.56
N LEU A 29 -10.26 -1.04 -19.82
CA LEU A 29 -8.96 -1.14 -20.50
C LEU A 29 -8.14 0.15 -20.46
N THR A 30 -8.74 1.32 -20.21
CA THR A 30 -8.09 2.64 -20.32
C THR A 30 -7.90 3.36 -18.98
N GLU A 31 -7.69 2.65 -17.88
CA GLU A 31 -7.28 3.31 -16.64
C GLU A 31 -5.80 3.66 -16.70
N LYS A 32 -5.49 4.94 -16.54
CA LYS A 32 -4.12 5.44 -16.48
C LYS A 32 -3.52 5.07 -15.12
N PRO A 33 -2.36 4.40 -15.08
CA PRO A 33 -1.65 4.17 -13.83
C PRO A 33 -1.32 5.50 -13.14
N VAL A 34 -1.41 5.51 -11.81
CA VAL A 34 -1.12 6.68 -10.98
C VAL A 34 0.14 6.44 -10.14
N GLU A 35 0.74 7.54 -9.70
CA GLU A 35 1.79 7.52 -8.69
C GLU A 35 1.17 7.60 -7.29
N LYS A 36 1.72 6.82 -6.36
CA LYS A 36 1.36 6.88 -4.95
C LYS A 36 2.57 7.19 -4.09
N SER A 37 2.40 8.06 -3.11
CA SER A 37 3.42 8.37 -2.12
C SER A 37 3.00 7.92 -0.72
N ILE A 38 3.95 7.39 0.03
CA ILE A 38 3.78 7.02 1.43
C ILE A 38 4.77 7.85 2.25
N ALA A 39 4.29 8.58 3.24
CA ALA A 39 5.12 9.25 4.23
C ALA A 39 5.15 8.40 5.51
N LEU A 40 6.27 7.73 5.76
CA LEU A 40 6.49 6.97 6.99
C LEU A 40 7.05 7.93 8.04
N ASN A 41 6.34 8.06 9.16
CA ASN A 41 6.76 8.84 10.30
C ASN A 41 7.12 7.92 11.46
N VAL A 42 8.39 7.85 11.81
CA VAL A 42 8.89 6.99 12.91
C VAL A 42 9.29 7.84 14.10
N TYR A 43 8.68 7.59 15.25
CA TYR A 43 8.92 8.34 16.48
C TYR A 43 8.54 7.52 17.71
N ARG A 44 9.01 7.94 18.89
CA ARG A 44 8.65 7.33 20.17
C ARG A 44 7.27 7.79 20.65
N ALA A 45 6.43 6.85 21.08
CA ALA A 45 5.15 7.15 21.70
C ALA A 45 5.29 7.60 23.17
N ASN A 46 6.32 7.08 23.85
CA ASN A 46 6.54 7.33 25.28
C ASN A 46 7.88 7.99 25.57
N THR A 47 7.97 8.56 26.78
CA THR A 47 9.21 9.14 27.28
C THR A 47 10.06 8.04 27.93
N TYR A 48 10.90 7.38 27.14
CA TYR A 48 11.77 6.26 27.54
C TYR A 48 12.98 6.68 28.40
N ASN A 49 12.75 7.46 29.46
CA ASN A 49 13.81 8.01 30.32
C ASN A 49 14.19 7.10 31.51
N GLY A 50 13.42 6.05 31.79
CA GLY A 50 13.71 5.14 32.89
C GLY A 50 14.93 4.26 32.63
N ASP A 51 15.64 3.88 33.69
CA ASP A 51 16.87 3.08 33.60
C ASP A 51 16.67 1.72 32.93
N ILE A 52 15.45 1.16 33.05
CA ILE A 52 15.06 -0.09 32.41
C ILE A 52 15.19 -0.04 30.87
N TYR A 53 15.15 1.15 30.26
CA TYR A 53 15.23 1.33 28.81
C TYR A 53 16.62 1.74 28.32
N ASN A 54 17.60 1.95 29.21
CA ASN A 54 18.94 2.44 28.83
C ASN A 54 19.69 1.50 27.88
N GLN A 55 19.32 0.22 27.88
CA GLN A 55 19.90 -0.83 27.03
C GLN A 55 18.85 -1.46 26.10
N THR A 56 17.71 -0.80 25.91
CA THR A 56 16.69 -1.25 24.97
C THR A 56 16.84 -0.47 23.67
N SER A 57 16.93 -1.21 22.57
CA SER A 57 16.94 -0.66 21.22
C SER A 57 15.72 -1.13 20.44
N ALA A 58 15.34 -0.36 19.42
CA ALA A 58 14.32 -0.74 18.46
C ALA A 58 14.86 -0.60 17.05
N ARG A 59 14.43 -1.51 16.17
CA ARG A 59 14.69 -1.51 14.74
C ARG A 59 13.38 -1.62 13.99
N VAL A 60 13.22 -0.83 12.94
CA VAL A 60 12.04 -0.88 12.06
C VAL A 60 12.44 -1.47 10.72
N HIS A 61 11.75 -2.53 10.30
CA HIS A 61 11.85 -3.09 8.97
C HIS A 61 10.52 -2.86 8.25
N VAL A 62 10.54 -2.17 7.11
CA VAL A 62 9.34 -1.80 6.35
C VAL A 62 9.37 -2.46 4.99
N ILE A 63 8.22 -3.03 4.61
CA ILE A 63 7.97 -3.65 3.31
C ILE A 63 6.72 -3.00 2.72
N VAL A 64 6.82 -2.52 1.48
CA VAL A 64 5.66 -2.11 0.69
C VAL A 64 5.46 -3.14 -0.41
N GLU A 65 4.28 -3.75 -0.44
CA GLU A 65 3.87 -4.69 -1.46
C GLU A 65 2.84 -4.03 -2.38
N LYS A 66 3.02 -4.21 -3.69
CA LYS A 66 1.94 -4.04 -4.65
C LYS A 66 1.15 -5.34 -4.76
N VAL A 67 -0.15 -5.26 -4.55
CA VAL A 67 -1.06 -6.40 -4.51
C VAL A 67 -2.06 -6.29 -5.65
N SER A 68 -2.24 -7.38 -6.39
CA SER A 68 -3.20 -7.48 -7.49
C SER A 68 -3.85 -8.86 -7.49
N LYS A 69 -4.85 -9.08 -8.36
CA LYS A 69 -5.43 -10.42 -8.58
C LYS A 69 -4.41 -11.46 -9.06
N ARG A 70 -3.30 -11.04 -9.67
CA ARG A 70 -2.27 -11.93 -10.23
C ARG A 70 -1.18 -12.31 -9.22
N GLY A 71 -1.14 -11.65 -8.07
CA GLY A 71 -0.12 -11.88 -7.05
C GLY A 71 0.32 -10.60 -6.35
N ARG A 72 1.40 -10.75 -5.58
CA ARG A 72 2.03 -9.72 -4.76
C ARG A 72 3.47 -9.52 -5.23
N SER A 73 3.97 -8.28 -5.19
CA SER A 73 5.37 -7.96 -5.47
C SER A 73 5.86 -6.89 -4.50
N ILE A 74 7.04 -7.08 -3.91
CA ILE A 74 7.69 -6.05 -3.10
C ILE A 74 8.13 -4.92 -4.03
N VAL A 75 7.68 -3.71 -3.74
CA VAL A 75 8.03 -2.48 -4.50
C VAL A 75 8.93 -1.55 -3.69
N PHE A 76 9.05 -1.79 -2.38
CA PHE A 76 10.00 -1.12 -1.51
C PHE A 76 10.28 -2.00 -0.29
N GLU A 77 11.54 -2.03 0.14
CA GLU A 77 11.94 -2.71 1.37
C GLU A 77 13.11 -1.93 1.99
N LYS A 78 12.99 -1.60 3.27
CA LYS A 78 14.04 -0.86 3.99
C LYS A 78 14.05 -1.23 5.46
N THR A 79 15.24 -1.48 5.98
CA THR A 79 15.50 -1.58 7.42
C THR A 79 16.14 -0.28 7.88
N LEU A 80 15.54 0.38 8.87
CA LEU A 80 16.15 1.53 9.53
C LEU A 80 17.19 1.04 10.55
N ASP A 81 18.26 1.81 10.73
CA ASP A 81 19.28 1.49 11.72
C ASP A 81 18.67 1.38 13.12
N ALA A 82 19.12 0.38 13.88
CA ALA A 82 18.69 0.22 15.26
C ALA A 82 19.16 1.42 16.10
N LYS A 83 18.27 1.94 16.94
CA LYS A 83 18.55 3.06 17.86
C LYS A 83 18.03 2.70 19.24
N LEU A 84 18.65 3.26 20.28
CA LEU A 84 18.09 3.17 21.64
C LEU A 84 16.70 3.83 21.65
N LEU A 85 15.77 3.33 22.47
CA LEU A 85 14.41 3.89 22.52
C LEU A 85 14.40 5.39 22.81
N LYS A 86 15.31 5.86 23.67
CA LYS A 86 15.47 7.28 24.01
C LYS A 86 16.01 8.15 22.87
N GLN A 87 16.63 7.55 21.85
CA GLN A 87 17.20 8.25 20.70
C GLN A 87 16.20 8.44 19.55
N TYR A 88 15.06 7.74 19.57
CA TYR A 88 13.97 8.04 18.64
C TYR A 88 13.39 9.41 18.97
N PRO A 89 13.09 10.23 17.95
CA PRO A 89 12.52 11.55 18.19
C PRO A 89 11.07 11.44 18.66
N THR A 90 10.54 12.55 19.14
CA THR A 90 9.14 12.73 19.50
C THR A 90 8.26 12.96 18.26
N ALA A 91 6.94 12.86 18.43
CA ALA A 91 5.96 12.92 17.35
C ALA A 91 5.93 14.27 16.58
N ASP A 92 6.43 15.34 17.18
CA ASP A 92 6.57 16.67 16.58
C ASP A 92 7.75 16.78 15.59
N GLN A 93 8.76 15.91 15.71
CA GLN A 93 9.93 15.87 14.83
C GLN A 93 10.28 14.43 14.40
N PRO A 94 9.34 13.71 13.76
CA PRO A 94 9.55 12.30 13.44
C PRO A 94 10.67 12.13 12.41
N ILE A 95 11.27 10.93 12.39
CA ILE A 95 12.06 10.51 11.24
C ILE A 95 11.08 10.29 10.09
N ILE A 96 11.23 11.06 9.01
CA ILE A 96 10.34 10.99 7.84
C ILE A 96 11.06 10.27 6.71
N GLU A 97 10.50 9.15 6.27
CA GLU A 97 10.88 8.46 5.04
C GLU A 97 9.76 8.60 4.01
N ARG A 98 10.05 9.23 2.87
CA ARG A 98 9.08 9.36 1.77
C ARG A 98 9.35 8.29 0.72
N ILE A 99 8.35 7.46 0.47
CA ILE A 99 8.37 6.42 -0.55
C ILE A 99 7.47 6.90 -1.70
N ILE A 100 7.92 6.70 -2.94
CA ILE A 100 7.16 6.99 -4.15
C ILE A 100 7.09 5.71 -4.96
N VAL A 101 5.87 5.25 -5.24
CA VAL A 101 5.60 4.04 -6.02
C VAL A 101 4.80 4.45 -7.26
N PRO A 102 5.44 4.46 -8.45
CA PRO A 102 4.76 4.77 -9.69
C PRO A 102 3.96 3.56 -10.23
N GLY A 103 3.03 3.84 -11.13
CA GLY A 103 2.44 2.79 -11.98
C GLY A 103 1.38 1.92 -11.30
N ILE A 104 0.62 2.48 -10.36
CA ILE A 104 -0.47 1.77 -9.66
C ILE A 104 -1.78 1.94 -10.43
N ASN A 105 -2.42 0.82 -10.78
CA ASN A 105 -3.77 0.82 -11.32
C ASN A 105 -4.79 0.65 -10.18
N ASP A 106 -5.36 1.74 -9.67
CA ASP A 106 -6.19 1.75 -8.44
C ASP A 106 -7.46 0.88 -8.47
N ARG A 107 -7.99 0.54 -9.65
CA ARG A 107 -9.10 -0.42 -9.73
C ARG A 107 -8.64 -1.87 -9.55
N LYS A 108 -7.43 -2.22 -10.00
CA LYS A 108 -6.94 -3.62 -10.07
C LYS A 108 -5.84 -3.93 -9.05
N GLU A 109 -5.18 -2.91 -8.55
CA GLU A 109 -4.01 -2.97 -7.69
C GLU A 109 -4.22 -2.05 -6.47
N HIS A 110 -3.56 -2.41 -5.37
CA HIS A 110 -3.41 -1.55 -4.19
C HIS A 110 -2.03 -1.76 -3.57
N LEU A 111 -1.65 -0.86 -2.68
CA LEU A 111 -0.41 -0.99 -1.91
C LEU A 111 -0.74 -1.45 -0.49
N GLU A 112 0.02 -2.43 0.00
CA GLU A 112 0.01 -2.84 1.40
C GLU A 112 1.36 -2.45 2.01
N VAL A 113 1.32 -1.64 3.07
CA VAL A 113 2.51 -1.26 3.82
C VAL A 113 2.54 -2.09 5.07
N LYS A 114 3.60 -2.89 5.24
CA LYS A 114 3.84 -3.74 6.40
C LYS A 114 5.11 -3.26 7.09
N TYR A 115 5.13 -3.36 8.41
CA TYR A 115 6.36 -3.15 9.16
C TYR A 115 6.49 -4.16 10.30
N VAL A 116 7.75 -4.48 10.59
CA VAL A 116 8.18 -5.28 11.73
C VAL A 116 9.02 -4.38 12.63
N LEU A 117 8.61 -4.28 13.88
CA LEU A 117 9.30 -3.58 14.94
C LEU A 117 9.96 -4.60 15.85
N THR A 118 11.29 -4.63 15.85
CA THR A 118 12.07 -5.54 16.70
C THR A 118 12.67 -4.73 17.85
N TYR A 119 12.23 -5.02 19.06
CA TYR A 119 12.85 -4.53 20.29
C TYR A 119 13.91 -5.51 20.75
N ASP A 120 15.08 -5.01 21.13
CA ASP A 120 16.14 -5.80 21.74
C ASP A 120 16.49 -5.19 23.09
N THR A 121 16.32 -5.98 24.15
CA THR A 121 16.78 -5.64 25.50
C THR A 121 17.74 -6.71 25.98
N LYS A 122 19.03 -6.36 26.05
CA LYS A 122 20.09 -7.28 26.54
C LYS A 122 20.11 -8.63 25.79
N GLY A 123 19.83 -8.62 24.49
CA GLY A 123 19.81 -9.83 23.64
C GLY A 123 18.49 -10.60 23.66
N SER A 124 17.50 -10.18 24.47
CA SER A 124 16.13 -10.70 24.36
C SER A 124 15.35 -9.86 23.36
N GLN A 125 14.72 -10.53 22.39
CA GLN A 125 14.01 -9.86 21.29
C GLN A 125 12.50 -10.03 21.40
N LEU A 126 11.79 -8.93 21.16
CA LEU A 126 10.35 -8.90 20.96
C LEU A 126 10.07 -8.32 19.57
N GLU A 127 9.34 -9.07 18.76
CA GLU A 127 8.89 -8.61 17.44
C GLU A 127 7.41 -8.28 17.46
N MET A 128 7.07 -7.14 16.88
CA MET A 128 5.69 -6.71 16.67
C MET A 128 5.50 -6.39 15.20
N GLN A 129 4.44 -6.93 14.61
CA GLN A 129 4.13 -6.72 13.19
C GLN A 129 2.82 -5.95 13.07
N SER A 130 2.76 -5.06 12.10
CA SER A 130 1.56 -4.31 11.77
C SER A 130 1.59 -3.93 10.29
N GLY A 131 0.45 -3.51 9.77
CA GLY A 131 0.35 -3.05 8.40
C GLY A 131 -0.96 -2.36 8.10
N THR A 132 -0.98 -1.65 6.98
CA THR A 132 -2.15 -0.97 6.47
C THR A 132 -2.26 -1.13 4.96
N VAL A 133 -3.49 -1.02 4.46
CA VAL A 133 -3.78 -1.00 3.02
C VAL A 133 -3.94 0.47 2.63
N MET A 134 -3.22 0.91 1.60
CA MET A 134 -3.41 2.27 1.10
C MET A 134 -4.80 2.44 0.52
N SER A 135 -5.43 3.55 0.86
CA SER A 135 -6.78 3.87 0.39
C SER A 135 -6.82 4.09 -1.12
N LYS A 136 -7.92 3.65 -1.76
CA LYS A 136 -8.14 3.86 -3.19
C LYS A 136 -8.40 5.34 -3.48
N GLY A 137 -7.87 5.85 -4.59
CA GLY A 137 -8.01 7.24 -5.00
C GLY A 137 -7.15 8.24 -4.22
N ILE A 138 -6.41 7.78 -3.20
CA ILE A 138 -5.47 8.60 -2.44
C ILE A 138 -4.08 8.52 -3.07
N SER A 139 -3.52 9.67 -3.44
CA SER A 139 -2.17 9.79 -4.01
C SER A 139 -1.07 9.87 -2.96
N THR A 140 -1.39 10.30 -1.74
CA THR A 140 -0.42 10.41 -0.64
C THR A 140 -1.06 9.98 0.66
N GLU A 141 -0.44 9.01 1.33
CA GLU A 141 -0.88 8.51 2.62
C GLU A 141 0.24 8.59 3.65
N LYS A 142 -0.13 8.92 4.88
CA LYS A 142 0.80 9.01 6.00
C LYS A 142 0.64 7.77 6.87
N LEU A 143 1.74 7.14 7.25
CA LEU A 143 1.76 6.04 8.21
C LEU A 143 2.64 6.42 9.40
N ASP A 144 2.03 6.45 10.58
CA ASP A 144 2.73 6.66 11.84
C ASP A 144 3.18 5.30 12.42
N ILE A 145 4.48 5.17 12.68
CA ILE A 145 5.10 4.01 13.32
C ILE A 145 5.58 4.45 14.70
N ASN A 146 4.84 3.99 15.70
CA ASN A 146 5.09 4.28 17.10
C ASN A 146 6.07 3.27 17.71
N ILE A 147 7.19 3.77 18.21
CA ILE A 147 8.19 3.05 19.01
C ILE A 147 7.87 3.21 20.49
#